data_AF-A0A941GT97-F1
#
_entry.id   AF-A0A941GT97-F1
#
_cell.length_a   1.000
_cell.length_b   1.000
_cell.length_c   1.000
_cell.angle_alpha   90.00
_cell.angle_beta   90.00
_cell.angle_gamma   90.00
#
_symmetry.space_group_name_H-M   'P 1'
#
loop_
_entity.id
_entity.type
_entity.pdbx_description
1 polymer ?
#
loop_
_entity_poly.entity_id
_entity_poly.type
_entity_poly.pdbx_seq_one_letter_code
_entity_poly.pdbx_strand_id
1 'polypeptide(L)'
;MARDLRGFIKLLEERGQLRRISALVDWDLEIAEISNRMLGAGGPGLLFDNVKGSEFPVAINLMGTVERICWAMKMEHPQELEALGKKLSMLQQPKPPKKVSEAINFGKVLFDVLKAKPGKNFFPPCQQVVVEGDNLDLRKLPLIRPYSGDAGRIITLGLVITKDCETGTPNVGVYRLQLQSANTMTVHWLSVRGGARHLRKAAEAGKKLEIAIALGVDPLIIMAAATPIPVDLSEWLFAGLYGGEGVKLAQCKTLDLQVPADSEFVLEGTITPGEILPDGPFGDHMGYYGNVEDSPLVRFHCLTHRQNPIYLTTFSGRPPKEEAMMAIALNRIYTPILRQQVSEITDFFLPMEALSYKAAIISIDKAYPG
;
A
#
# COMPACT_ATOMS: atom_id res chain seq x y z
N MET A 1 -8.08 -12.54 -15.48
CA MET A 1 -8.77 -12.11 -14.25
C MET A 1 -8.63 -10.59 -14.13
N ALA A 2 -9.63 -9.89 -13.62
CA ALA A 2 -9.57 -8.43 -13.41
C ALA A 2 -8.42 -8.06 -12.46
N ARG A 3 -7.85 -6.86 -12.61
CA ARG A 3 -6.74 -6.36 -11.79
C ARG A 3 -7.25 -5.41 -10.73
N ASP A 4 -7.91 -6.02 -9.76
CA ASP A 4 -8.47 -5.37 -8.60
C ASP A 4 -8.40 -6.32 -7.40
N LEU A 5 -8.80 -5.83 -6.23
CA LEU A 5 -8.87 -6.64 -5.02
C LEU A 5 -9.72 -7.89 -5.21
N ARG A 6 -10.87 -7.77 -5.90
CA ARG A 6 -11.81 -8.88 -6.09
C ARG A 6 -11.21 -10.00 -6.95
N GLY A 7 -10.45 -9.63 -7.98
CA GLY A 7 -9.65 -10.56 -8.75
C GLY A 7 -8.65 -11.30 -7.86
N PHE A 8 -7.92 -10.59 -7.00
CA PHE A 8 -6.97 -11.26 -6.10
C PHE A 8 -7.65 -12.19 -5.09
N ILE A 9 -8.76 -11.77 -4.48
CA ILE A 9 -9.56 -12.61 -3.59
C ILE A 9 -10.01 -13.89 -4.30
N LYS A 10 -10.48 -13.78 -5.55
CA LYS A 10 -10.88 -14.94 -6.36
C LYS A 10 -9.71 -15.88 -6.62
N LEU A 11 -8.53 -15.35 -6.94
CA LEU A 11 -7.31 -16.15 -7.13
C LEU A 11 -6.97 -16.93 -5.86
N LEU A 12 -7.05 -16.30 -4.69
CA LEU A 12 -6.80 -16.98 -3.41
C LEU A 12 -7.84 -18.07 -3.13
N GLU A 13 -9.11 -17.83 -3.43
CA GLU A 13 -10.19 -18.81 -3.30
C GLU A 13 -9.95 -20.03 -4.22
N GLU A 14 -9.62 -19.79 -5.49
CA GLU A 14 -9.29 -20.85 -6.47
C GLU A 14 -8.06 -21.68 -6.05
N ARG A 15 -7.08 -21.07 -5.38
CA ARG A 15 -5.89 -21.76 -4.86
C ARG A 15 -6.07 -22.35 -3.45
N GLY A 16 -7.27 -22.30 -2.87
CA GLY A 16 -7.52 -22.80 -1.51
C GLY A 16 -6.79 -22.01 -0.41
N GLN A 17 -6.40 -20.76 -0.72
CA GLN A 17 -5.62 -19.86 0.12
C GLN A 17 -6.46 -18.69 0.68
N LEU A 18 -7.78 -18.83 0.65
CA LEU A 18 -8.74 -17.94 1.29
C LEU A 18 -9.70 -18.73 2.16
N ARG A 19 -9.99 -18.24 3.36
CA ARG A 19 -11.04 -18.76 4.23
C ARG A 19 -12.10 -17.69 4.47
N ARG A 20 -13.34 -18.01 4.10
CA ARG A 20 -14.53 -17.22 4.47
C ARG A 20 -15.02 -17.60 5.86
N ILE A 21 -15.40 -16.60 6.64
CA ILE A 21 -15.85 -16.74 8.03
C ILE A 21 -17.20 -16.02 8.16
N SER A 22 -18.26 -16.80 8.36
CA SER A 22 -19.64 -16.30 8.53
C SER A 22 -20.02 -16.07 10.00
N ALA A 23 -19.20 -16.55 10.94
CA ALA A 23 -19.39 -16.28 12.36
C ALA A 23 -19.31 -14.76 12.61
N LEU A 24 -20.16 -14.27 13.52
CA LEU A 24 -20.10 -12.88 13.97
C LEU A 24 -18.78 -12.64 14.69
N VAL A 25 -18.01 -11.66 14.24
CA VAL A 25 -16.74 -11.24 14.86
C VAL A 25 -16.74 -9.77 15.22
N ASP A 26 -16.01 -9.41 16.25
CA ASP A 26 -15.79 -8.03 16.68
C ASP A 26 -14.60 -7.39 15.95
N TRP A 27 -14.78 -6.15 15.52
CA TRP A 27 -13.68 -5.34 14.95
C TRP A 27 -12.69 -4.92 16.04
N ASP A 28 -13.11 -4.96 17.30
CA ASP A 28 -12.29 -4.67 18.46
C ASP A 28 -11.51 -5.91 18.90
N LEU A 29 -10.20 -5.94 18.61
CA LEU A 29 -9.24 -7.00 18.95
C LEU A 29 -9.46 -8.36 18.25
N GLU A 30 -10.69 -8.82 18.09
CA GLU A 30 -11.00 -10.20 17.69
C GLU A 30 -10.53 -10.52 16.26
N ILE A 31 -10.88 -9.69 15.27
CA ILE A 31 -10.39 -9.87 13.89
C ILE A 31 -8.85 -9.92 13.85
N ALA A 32 -8.19 -9.02 14.60
CA ALA A 32 -6.74 -8.95 14.63
C ALA A 32 -6.11 -10.20 15.26
N GLU A 33 -6.67 -10.70 16.37
CA GLU A 33 -6.16 -11.91 17.04
C GLU A 33 -6.35 -13.17 16.18
N ILE A 34 -7.51 -13.33 15.54
CA ILE A 34 -7.74 -14.43 14.60
C ILE A 34 -6.71 -14.35 13.46
N SER A 35 -6.55 -13.18 12.86
CA SER A 35 -5.59 -12.95 11.78
C SER A 35 -4.15 -13.16 12.22
N ASN A 36 -3.78 -12.78 13.45
CA ASN A 36 -2.44 -12.94 14.02
C ASN A 36 -2.06 -14.43 14.11
N ARG A 37 -2.98 -15.26 14.64
CA ARG A 37 -2.77 -16.72 14.72
C ARG A 37 -2.69 -17.35 13.34
N MET A 38 -3.56 -16.95 12.42
CA MET A 38 -3.58 -17.49 11.06
C MET A 38 -2.27 -17.14 10.33
N LEU A 39 -1.81 -15.90 10.42
CA LEU A 39 -0.54 -15.49 9.84
C LEU A 39 0.64 -16.26 10.46
N GLY A 40 0.68 -16.36 11.79
CA GLY A 40 1.75 -17.09 12.50
C GLY A 40 1.84 -18.57 12.14
N ALA A 41 0.71 -19.18 11.74
CA ALA A 41 0.66 -20.56 11.26
C ALA A 41 0.91 -20.72 9.75
N GLY A 42 1.17 -19.62 9.02
CA GLY A 42 1.26 -19.63 7.55
C GLY A 42 -0.08 -19.91 6.85
N GLY A 43 -1.19 -19.64 7.54
CA GLY A 43 -2.55 -19.92 7.09
C GLY A 43 -3.04 -19.03 5.93
N PRO A 44 -4.28 -19.28 5.46
CA PRO A 44 -4.88 -18.58 4.32
C PRO A 44 -5.20 -17.11 4.65
N GLY A 45 -5.47 -16.32 3.61
CA GLY A 45 -6.15 -15.04 3.77
C GLY A 45 -7.56 -15.23 4.34
N LEU A 46 -8.10 -14.21 5.01
CA LEU A 46 -9.38 -14.28 5.69
C LEU A 46 -10.37 -13.28 5.08
N LEU A 47 -11.62 -13.70 4.96
CA LEU A 47 -12.75 -12.85 4.58
C LEU A 47 -13.87 -13.06 5.59
N PHE A 48 -14.12 -12.05 6.42
CA PHE A 48 -15.17 -12.05 7.43
C PHE A 48 -16.43 -11.43 6.83
N ASP A 49 -17.48 -12.23 6.71
CA ASP A 49 -18.75 -11.79 6.12
C ASP A 49 -19.66 -11.06 7.14
N ASN A 50 -19.42 -11.26 8.44
CA ASN A 50 -20.27 -10.73 9.51
C ASN A 50 -19.45 -10.04 10.60
N VAL A 51 -19.30 -8.72 10.49
CA VAL A 51 -18.57 -7.89 11.46
C VAL A 51 -19.54 -7.04 12.25
N LYS A 52 -19.44 -7.11 13.59
CA LYS A 52 -20.35 -6.43 14.51
C LYS A 52 -20.46 -4.94 14.21
N GLY A 53 -21.68 -4.47 13.93
CA GLY A 53 -21.97 -3.06 13.70
C GLY A 53 -21.52 -2.53 12.33
N SER A 54 -21.15 -3.39 11.39
CA SER A 54 -20.86 -3.02 10.01
C SER A 54 -21.62 -3.89 9.02
N GLU A 55 -22.00 -3.31 7.89
CA GLU A 55 -22.64 -4.00 6.77
C GLU A 55 -21.62 -4.52 5.76
N PHE A 56 -20.34 -4.20 5.95
CA PHE A 56 -19.28 -4.47 4.98
C PHE A 56 -18.42 -5.66 5.42
N PRO A 57 -18.15 -6.62 4.53
CA PRO A 57 -17.22 -7.70 4.82
C PRO A 57 -15.78 -7.17 4.94
N VAL A 58 -14.97 -7.82 5.76
CA VAL A 58 -13.57 -7.45 6.01
C VAL A 58 -12.63 -8.51 5.47
N ALA A 59 -11.72 -8.09 4.58
CA ALA A 59 -10.61 -8.91 4.12
C ALA A 59 -9.31 -8.55 4.86
N ILE A 60 -8.56 -9.55 5.30
CA ILE A 60 -7.30 -9.38 6.05
C ILE A 60 -6.40 -10.60 5.81
N ASN A 61 -5.09 -10.49 6.07
CA ASN A 61 -4.12 -11.57 5.87
C ASN A 61 -3.95 -12.01 4.41
N LEU A 62 -4.44 -11.21 3.44
CA LEU A 62 -4.38 -11.56 2.03
C LEU A 62 -2.93 -11.65 1.52
N MET A 63 -2.03 -10.83 2.09
CA MET A 63 -0.59 -10.80 1.81
C MET A 63 0.24 -11.45 2.94
N GLY A 64 -0.38 -12.31 3.75
CA GLY A 64 0.25 -12.97 4.91
C GLY A 64 1.33 -14.01 4.61
N THR A 65 1.64 -14.28 3.34
CA THR A 65 2.73 -15.17 2.94
C THR A 65 3.46 -14.60 1.72
N VAL A 66 4.76 -14.90 1.61
CA VAL A 66 5.58 -14.51 0.44
C VAL A 66 5.00 -15.05 -0.87
N GLU A 67 4.44 -16.25 -0.84
CA GLU A 67 3.79 -16.88 -2.00
C GLU A 67 2.58 -16.06 -2.48
N ARG A 68 1.68 -15.66 -1.58
CA ARG A 68 0.53 -14.81 -1.96
C ARG A 68 0.95 -13.43 -2.46
N ILE A 69 2.05 -12.88 -1.93
CA ILE A 69 2.63 -11.64 -2.45
C ILE A 69 3.14 -11.83 -3.89
N CYS A 70 3.84 -12.93 -4.18
CA CYS A 70 4.26 -13.23 -5.54
C CYS A 70 3.04 -13.29 -6.48
N TRP A 71 1.96 -13.96 -6.07
CA TRP A 71 0.74 -14.04 -6.87
C TRP A 71 0.07 -12.70 -7.10
N ALA A 72 0.03 -11.82 -6.09
CA ALA A 72 -0.45 -10.45 -6.26
C ALA A 72 0.37 -9.69 -7.33
N MET A 73 1.66 -10.01 -7.43
CA MET A 73 2.59 -9.46 -8.40
C MET A 73 2.61 -10.23 -9.73
N LYS A 74 1.72 -11.21 -9.91
CA LYS A 74 1.65 -12.13 -11.06
C LYS A 74 2.94 -12.91 -11.31
N MET A 75 3.57 -13.35 -10.22
CA MET A 75 4.78 -14.16 -10.20
C MET A 75 4.48 -15.47 -9.45
N GLU A 76 5.22 -16.53 -9.75
CA GLU A 76 5.16 -17.79 -9.00
C GLU A 76 6.31 -17.90 -8.00
N HIS A 77 7.42 -17.18 -8.25
CA HIS A 77 8.62 -17.26 -7.42
C HIS A 77 9.19 -15.88 -7.04
N PRO A 78 9.68 -15.69 -5.79
CA PRO A 78 10.25 -14.41 -5.36
C PRO A 78 11.45 -13.94 -6.20
N GLN A 79 12.21 -14.86 -6.79
CA GLN A 79 13.38 -14.56 -7.63
C GLN A 79 12.99 -13.78 -8.90
N GLU A 80 11.74 -13.87 -9.34
CA GLU A 80 11.23 -13.09 -10.47
C GLU A 80 11.26 -11.57 -10.19
N LEU A 81 11.26 -11.16 -8.92
CA LEU A 81 11.46 -9.76 -8.51
C LEU A 81 12.86 -9.24 -8.83
N GLU A 82 13.87 -10.11 -8.92
CA GLU A 82 15.21 -9.70 -9.36
C GLU A 82 15.21 -9.24 -10.82
N ALA A 83 14.37 -9.83 -11.68
CA ALA A 83 14.26 -9.42 -13.07
C ALA A 83 13.78 -7.97 -13.18
N LEU A 84 12.92 -7.54 -12.25
CA LEU A 84 12.50 -6.17 -12.17
C LEU A 84 13.58 -5.24 -11.61
N GLY A 85 14.30 -5.63 -10.56
CA GLY A 85 15.44 -4.85 -10.06
C GLY A 85 16.45 -4.53 -11.17
N LYS A 86 16.68 -5.48 -12.09
CA LYS A 86 17.47 -5.25 -13.31
C LYS A 86 16.85 -4.19 -14.24
N LYS A 87 15.54 -4.24 -14.50
CA LYS A 87 14.84 -3.22 -15.31
C LYS A 87 14.95 -1.82 -14.67
N LEU A 88 14.76 -1.72 -13.36
CA LEU A 88 14.82 -0.45 -12.64
C LEU A 88 16.22 0.16 -12.66
N SER A 89 17.25 -0.67 -12.47
CA SER A 89 18.64 -0.24 -12.63
C SER A 89 18.91 0.33 -14.04
N MET A 90 18.40 -0.30 -15.10
CA MET A 90 18.55 0.21 -16.47
C MET A 90 17.87 1.58 -16.67
N LEU A 91 16.74 1.83 -16.00
CA LEU A 91 16.04 3.11 -16.05
C LEU A 91 16.77 4.21 -15.27
N GLN A 92 17.39 3.87 -14.13
CA GLN A 92 18.13 4.82 -13.31
C GLN A 92 19.47 5.23 -13.93
N GLN A 93 20.19 4.27 -14.51
CA GLN A 93 21.48 4.51 -15.16
C GLN A 93 21.47 3.97 -16.59
N PRO A 94 20.86 4.71 -17.54
CA PRO A 94 20.83 4.30 -18.93
C PRO A 94 22.25 4.34 -19.51
N LYS A 95 22.89 3.18 -19.59
CA LYS A 95 24.16 3.03 -20.33
C LYS A 95 23.84 2.98 -21.83
N PRO A 96 24.53 3.76 -22.67
CA PRO A 96 24.35 3.67 -24.12
C PRO A 96 24.58 2.22 -24.58
N PRO A 97 23.62 1.60 -25.29
CA PRO A 97 23.75 0.21 -25.71
C PRO A 97 24.93 0.11 -26.68
N LYS A 98 25.88 -0.78 -26.39
CA LYS A 98 27.06 -1.02 -27.23
C LYS A 98 26.84 -2.13 -28.25
N LYS A 99 25.82 -2.97 -28.03
CA LYS A 99 25.48 -4.13 -28.86
C LYS A 99 24.02 -4.07 -29.32
N VAL A 100 23.72 -4.73 -30.44
CA VAL A 100 22.35 -4.85 -30.99
C VAL A 100 21.41 -5.53 -29.98
N SER A 101 21.89 -6.55 -29.26
CA SER A 101 21.10 -7.22 -28.20
C SER A 101 20.75 -6.29 -27.03
N GLU A 102 21.66 -5.39 -26.64
CA GLU A 102 21.41 -4.39 -25.60
C GLU A 102 20.39 -3.35 -26.07
N ALA A 103 20.46 -2.93 -27.35
CA ALA A 103 19.50 -2.02 -27.94
C ALA A 103 18.08 -2.62 -28.00
N ILE A 104 17.95 -3.90 -28.37
CA ILE A 104 16.66 -4.63 -28.36
C ILE A 104 16.08 -4.68 -26.94
N ASN A 105 16.92 -5.03 -25.95
CA ASN A 105 16.49 -5.10 -24.54
C ASN A 105 16.03 -3.72 -24.02
N PHE A 106 16.77 -2.66 -24.34
CA PHE A 106 16.39 -1.30 -23.98
C PHE A 106 15.06 -0.87 -24.64
N GLY A 107 14.87 -1.21 -25.93
CA GLY A 107 13.62 -0.98 -26.63
C GLY A 107 12.42 -1.68 -25.98
N LYS A 108 12.60 -2.92 -25.49
CA LYS A 108 11.56 -3.65 -24.74
C LYS A 108 11.22 -2.96 -23.42
N VAL A 109 12.20 -2.47 -22.67
CA VAL A 109 11.96 -1.71 -21.43
C VAL A 109 11.17 -0.43 -21.72
N LEU A 110 11.52 0.30 -22.79
CA LEU A 110 10.79 1.51 -23.16
C LEU A 110 9.33 1.22 -23.55
N PHE A 111 9.09 0.11 -24.25
CA PHE A 111 7.74 -0.36 -24.57
C PHE A 111 6.94 -0.75 -23.32
N ASP A 112 7.57 -1.43 -22.36
CA ASP A 112 6.95 -1.75 -21.06
C ASP A 112 6.57 -0.46 -20.31
N VAL A 113 7.42 0.57 -20.31
CA VAL A 113 7.13 1.90 -19.72
C VAL A 113 5.93 2.57 -20.40
N LEU A 114 5.82 2.49 -21.73
CA LEU A 114 4.67 3.04 -22.44
C LEU A 114 3.36 2.34 -22.05
N LYS A 115 3.37 1.00 -21.94
CA LYS A 115 2.22 0.22 -21.49
C LYS A 115 1.84 0.48 -20.04
N ALA A 116 2.82 0.79 -19.20
CA ALA A 116 2.65 1.05 -17.78
C ALA A 116 2.04 2.43 -17.47
N LYS A 117 1.90 3.32 -18.47
CA LYS A 117 1.31 4.64 -18.27
C LYS A 117 -0.14 4.53 -17.79
N PRO A 118 -0.54 5.31 -16.76
CA PRO A 118 -1.90 5.26 -16.23
C PRO A 118 -2.94 5.59 -17.30
N GLY A 119 -4.06 4.87 -17.26
CA GLY A 119 -5.23 5.12 -18.11
C GLY A 119 -6.33 5.84 -17.35
N LYS A 120 -7.30 6.43 -18.06
CA LYS A 120 -8.51 6.99 -17.46
C LYS A 120 -9.66 5.98 -17.53
N ASN A 121 -10.48 5.91 -16.48
CA ASN A 121 -11.76 5.22 -16.47
C ASN A 121 -12.89 6.24 -16.30
N PHE A 122 -13.81 6.29 -17.26
CA PHE A 122 -14.94 7.24 -17.26
C PHE A 122 -16.16 6.73 -16.49
N PHE A 123 -16.23 5.43 -16.21
CA PHE A 123 -17.31 4.79 -15.43
C PHE A 123 -16.69 3.97 -14.30
N PRO A 124 -16.02 4.62 -13.34
CA PRO A 124 -15.21 3.92 -12.35
C PRO A 124 -16.08 3.18 -11.33
N PRO A 125 -15.84 1.87 -11.09
CA PRO A 125 -16.58 1.11 -10.09
C PRO A 125 -16.56 1.75 -8.70
N CYS A 126 -15.45 2.39 -8.30
CA CYS A 126 -15.31 3.03 -6.99
C CYS A 126 -16.32 4.16 -6.71
N GLN A 127 -17.08 4.60 -7.73
CA GLN A 127 -18.04 5.70 -7.63
C GLN A 127 -19.50 5.27 -7.85
N GLN A 128 -19.79 3.98 -7.72
CA GLN A 128 -21.16 3.45 -7.89
C GLN A 128 -22.13 3.94 -6.80
N VAL A 129 -21.63 4.18 -5.59
CA VAL A 129 -22.36 4.79 -4.48
C VAL A 129 -21.58 6.01 -4.01
N VAL A 130 -22.29 7.11 -3.74
CA VAL A 130 -21.73 8.39 -3.29
C VAL A 130 -22.44 8.82 -2.00
N VAL A 131 -21.67 9.13 -0.98
CA VAL A 131 -22.14 9.58 0.35
C VAL A 131 -21.45 10.91 0.66
N GLU A 132 -22.22 11.98 0.80
CA GLU A 132 -21.71 13.34 0.96
C GLU A 132 -22.36 14.06 2.16
N GLY A 133 -21.65 15.08 2.66
CA GLY A 133 -22.16 15.98 3.70
C GLY A 133 -22.51 15.24 4.99
N ASP A 134 -23.68 15.56 5.55
CA ASP A 134 -24.13 15.04 6.85
C ASP A 134 -24.43 13.53 6.86
N ASN A 135 -24.54 12.90 5.68
CA ASN A 135 -24.72 11.45 5.58
C ASN A 135 -23.42 10.66 5.77
N LEU A 136 -22.27 11.34 5.71
CA LEU A 136 -20.96 10.73 5.88
C LEU A 136 -20.72 10.35 7.34
N ASP A 137 -20.58 9.05 7.60
CA ASP A 137 -20.17 8.54 8.90
C ASP A 137 -19.13 7.43 8.75
N LEU A 138 -17.86 7.80 8.97
CA LEU A 138 -16.70 6.91 8.94
C LEU A 138 -16.79 5.81 10.00
N ARG A 139 -17.59 5.98 11.06
CA ARG A 139 -17.78 4.96 12.10
C ARG A 139 -18.51 3.71 11.57
N LYS A 140 -19.16 3.80 10.41
CA LYS A 140 -19.81 2.67 9.70
C LYS A 140 -18.83 1.77 8.97
N LEU A 141 -17.64 2.28 8.64
CA LEU A 141 -16.57 1.45 8.08
C LEU A 141 -16.08 0.47 9.16
N PRO A 142 -15.79 -0.80 8.83
CA PRO A 142 -15.34 -1.81 9.78
C PRO A 142 -13.85 -1.64 10.08
N LEU A 143 -13.47 -0.43 10.52
CA LEU A 143 -12.12 -0.11 10.96
C LEU A 143 -11.82 -0.93 12.22
N ILE A 144 -10.65 -1.58 12.26
CA ILE A 144 -10.26 -2.44 13.37
C ILE A 144 -9.50 -1.66 14.44
N ARG A 145 -9.55 -2.15 15.68
CA ARG A 145 -8.60 -1.79 16.75
C ARG A 145 -7.76 -3.03 17.07
N PRO A 146 -6.51 -3.12 16.61
CA PRO A 146 -5.72 -4.34 16.70
C PRO A 146 -5.33 -4.76 18.11
N TYR A 147 -4.92 -3.81 18.96
CA TYR A 147 -4.40 -4.10 20.30
C TYR A 147 -5.14 -3.35 21.40
N SER A 148 -5.10 -3.92 22.62
CA SER A 148 -5.83 -3.39 23.77
C SER A 148 -5.38 -1.99 24.20
N GLY A 149 -4.12 -1.64 23.94
CA GLY A 149 -3.55 -0.32 24.23
C GLY A 149 -3.63 0.66 23.05
N ASP A 150 -4.15 0.24 21.90
CA ASP A 150 -4.33 1.14 20.76
C ASP A 150 -5.41 2.19 21.09
N ALA A 151 -5.16 3.44 20.72
CA ALA A 151 -6.03 4.57 21.03
C ALA A 151 -7.41 4.51 20.36
N GLY A 152 -7.57 3.73 19.31
CA GLY A 152 -8.84 3.62 18.62
C GLY A 152 -8.78 2.82 17.32
N ARG A 153 -9.77 3.09 16.47
CA ARG A 153 -9.92 2.43 15.17
C ARG A 153 -9.04 3.07 14.11
N ILE A 154 -8.46 2.25 13.23
CA ILE A 154 -7.48 2.70 12.23
C ILE A 154 -7.75 2.20 10.82
N ILE A 155 -7.27 2.99 9.86
CA ILE A 155 -6.97 2.57 8.48
C ILE A 155 -5.48 2.27 8.40
N THR A 156 -5.13 1.12 7.81
CA THR A 156 -3.73 0.66 7.69
C THR A 156 -3.24 0.47 6.26
N LEU A 157 -4.13 0.09 5.33
CA LEU A 157 -3.81 -0.15 3.91
C LEU A 157 -4.41 0.87 2.95
N GLY A 158 -4.64 2.10 3.42
CA GLY A 158 -5.12 3.20 2.58
C GLY A 158 -4.01 3.81 1.73
N LEU A 159 -4.23 3.93 0.43
CA LEU A 159 -3.40 4.75 -0.44
C LEU A 159 -3.77 6.22 -0.23
N VAL A 160 -2.89 6.95 0.43
CA VAL A 160 -3.01 8.38 0.66
C VAL A 160 -2.44 9.14 -0.53
N ILE A 161 -3.32 9.85 -1.21
CA ILE A 161 -3.04 10.55 -2.46
C ILE A 161 -3.16 12.04 -2.21
N THR A 162 -2.10 12.77 -2.55
CA THR A 162 -2.05 14.23 -2.51
C THR A 162 -1.30 14.72 -3.75
N LYS A 163 -1.42 16.01 -4.06
CA LYS A 163 -0.62 16.64 -5.12
C LYS A 163 0.06 17.90 -4.61
N ASP A 164 1.22 18.19 -5.18
CA ASP A 164 1.93 19.44 -4.95
C ASP A 164 1.09 20.63 -5.48
N CYS A 165 0.85 21.63 -4.65
CA CYS A 165 -0.02 22.76 -5.00
C CYS A 165 0.58 23.73 -6.03
N GLU A 166 1.88 23.64 -6.33
CA GLU A 166 2.58 24.46 -7.31
C GLU A 166 2.76 23.72 -8.63
N THR A 167 3.23 22.47 -8.55
CA THR A 167 3.61 21.68 -9.74
C THR A 167 2.54 20.70 -10.21
N GLY A 168 1.54 20.40 -9.38
CA GLY A 168 0.54 19.37 -9.64
C GLY A 168 1.06 17.94 -9.55
N THR A 169 2.34 17.74 -9.16
CA THR A 169 2.96 16.42 -9.04
C THR A 169 2.25 15.57 -7.97
N PRO A 170 1.75 14.38 -8.30
CA PRO A 170 1.09 13.51 -7.32
C PRO A 170 2.11 12.82 -6.41
N ASN A 171 1.66 12.43 -5.22
CA ASN A 171 2.34 11.50 -4.32
C ASN A 171 1.32 10.45 -3.86
N VAL A 172 1.73 9.18 -3.86
CA VAL A 172 0.95 8.07 -3.32
C VAL A 172 1.75 7.41 -2.20
N GLY A 173 1.18 7.28 -1.01
CA GLY A 173 1.83 6.60 0.10
C GLY A 173 0.85 5.78 0.93
N VAL A 174 1.37 4.83 1.68
CA VAL A 174 0.60 4.08 2.68
C VAL A 174 0.91 4.67 4.05
N TYR A 175 -0.09 5.29 4.67
CA TYR A 175 0.03 5.92 5.99
C TYR A 175 -1.12 5.45 6.89
N ARG A 176 -0.85 5.33 8.19
CA ARG A 176 -1.90 5.03 9.17
C ARG A 176 -2.81 6.25 9.31
N LEU A 177 -4.12 6.03 9.34
CA LEU A 177 -5.07 7.04 9.77
C LEU A 177 -5.82 6.57 11.02
N GLN A 178 -5.91 7.42 12.04
CA GLN A 178 -6.71 7.16 13.25
C GLN A 178 -8.05 7.89 13.16
N LEU A 179 -9.13 7.17 13.45
CA LEU A 179 -10.46 7.74 13.53
C LEU A 179 -10.57 8.70 14.72
N GLN A 180 -11.00 9.94 14.46
CA GLN A 180 -11.17 10.99 15.49
C GLN A 180 -12.65 11.33 15.70
N SER A 181 -13.47 11.31 14.64
CA SER A 181 -14.92 11.56 14.73
C SER A 181 -15.68 10.86 13.59
N ALA A 182 -16.95 11.21 13.39
CA ALA A 182 -17.76 10.69 12.27
C ALA A 182 -17.19 11.06 10.89
N ASN A 183 -16.42 12.13 10.76
CA ASN A 183 -15.89 12.59 9.47
C ASN A 183 -14.44 13.10 9.53
N THR A 184 -13.71 12.84 10.62
CA THR A 184 -12.31 13.25 10.76
C THR A 184 -11.39 12.11 11.14
N MET A 185 -10.17 12.17 10.63
CA MET A 185 -9.08 11.27 11.01
C MET A 185 -7.77 12.04 11.12
N THR A 186 -6.89 11.64 12.02
CA THR A 186 -5.48 12.07 11.99
C THR A 186 -4.72 11.19 11.00
N VAL A 187 -3.74 11.77 10.31
CA VAL A 187 -2.84 11.03 9.40
C VAL A 187 -1.42 11.02 9.97
N HIS A 188 -0.89 9.82 10.21
CA HIS A 188 0.45 9.64 10.75
C HIS A 188 1.45 9.37 9.63
N TRP A 189 2.24 10.38 9.28
CA TRP A 189 3.32 10.30 8.28
C TRP A 189 4.62 10.91 8.81
N LEU A 190 5.77 10.42 8.32
CA LEU A 190 7.05 11.04 8.66
C LEU A 190 7.23 12.35 7.88
N SER A 191 7.85 13.35 8.51
CA SER A 191 8.05 14.71 7.96
C SER A 191 8.77 14.76 6.60
N VAL A 192 9.57 13.73 6.29
CA VAL A 192 10.33 13.59 5.04
C VAL A 192 9.52 12.99 3.88
N ARG A 193 8.28 12.54 4.12
CA ARG A 193 7.45 11.90 3.09
C ARG A 193 6.75 12.94 2.20
N GLY A 194 6.38 12.54 0.98
CA GLY A 194 5.84 13.47 0.00
C GLY A 194 4.55 14.17 0.43
N GLY A 195 3.63 13.48 1.12
CA GLY A 195 2.42 14.09 1.70
C GLY A 195 2.74 15.23 2.69
N ALA A 196 3.69 15.02 3.61
CA ALA A 196 4.14 16.05 4.55
C ALA A 196 4.80 17.25 3.84
N ARG A 197 5.56 16.98 2.77
CA ARG A 197 6.12 18.04 1.90
C ARG A 197 5.01 18.85 1.22
N HIS A 198 3.99 18.19 0.68
CA HIS A 198 2.85 18.88 0.05
C HIS A 198 2.07 19.73 1.07
N LEU A 199 1.89 19.24 2.30
CA LEU A 199 1.22 19.99 3.36
C LEU A 199 1.98 21.27 3.73
N ARG A 200 3.31 21.19 3.86
CA ARG A 200 4.15 22.36 4.12
C ARG A 200 4.04 23.42 3.02
N LYS A 201 4.13 23.01 1.75
CA LYS A 201 3.94 23.92 0.61
C LYS A 201 2.54 24.53 0.57
N ALA A 202 1.50 23.74 0.88
CA ALA A 202 0.14 24.25 0.98
C ALA A 202 0.01 25.31 2.09
N ALA A 203 0.70 25.12 3.22
CA ALA A 203 0.79 26.10 4.30
C ALA A 203 1.45 27.42 3.83
N GLU A 204 2.60 27.33 3.15
CA GLU A 204 3.31 28.48 2.58
C GLU A 204 2.44 29.24 1.56
N ALA A 205 1.61 28.51 0.80
CA ALA A 205 0.67 29.06 -0.16
C ALA A 205 -0.66 29.55 0.46
N GLY A 206 -0.87 29.40 1.77
CA GLY A 206 -2.12 29.75 2.44
C GLY A 206 -3.34 28.94 1.98
N LYS A 207 -3.13 27.71 1.50
CA LYS A 207 -4.17 26.83 0.95
C LYS A 207 -4.36 25.59 1.82
N LYS A 208 -5.56 25.02 1.79
CA LYS A 208 -5.79 23.66 2.28
C LYS A 208 -5.13 22.65 1.34
N LEU A 209 -4.67 21.53 1.90
CA LEU A 209 -4.20 20.40 1.10
C LEU A 209 -5.38 19.48 0.78
N GLU A 210 -5.64 19.24 -0.51
CA GLU A 210 -6.55 18.18 -0.95
C GLU A 210 -5.92 16.81 -0.70
N ILE A 211 -6.73 15.88 -0.17
CA ILE A 211 -6.28 14.53 0.15
C ILE A 211 -7.39 13.51 -0.17
N ALA A 212 -7.02 12.44 -0.86
CA ALA A 212 -7.89 11.30 -1.12
C ALA A 212 -7.28 10.01 -0.54
N ILE A 213 -8.12 9.13 0.00
CA ILE A 213 -7.71 7.82 0.54
C ILE A 213 -8.43 6.74 -0.26
N ALA A 214 -7.69 5.95 -1.04
CA ALA A 214 -8.22 4.79 -1.74
C ALA A 214 -8.03 3.52 -0.91
N LEU A 215 -9.11 2.76 -0.69
CA LEU A 215 -9.17 1.56 0.14
C LEU A 215 -9.65 0.37 -0.70
N GLY A 216 -9.15 -0.82 -0.36
CA GLY A 216 -9.48 -2.04 -1.10
C GLY A 216 -9.03 -1.99 -2.57
N VAL A 217 -7.78 -1.60 -2.77
CA VAL A 217 -7.15 -1.55 -4.10
C VAL A 217 -6.52 -2.92 -4.45
N ASP A 218 -6.10 -3.09 -5.72
CA ASP A 218 -5.24 -4.21 -6.10
C ASP A 218 -4.00 -4.23 -5.18
N PRO A 219 -3.68 -5.35 -4.50
CA PRO A 219 -2.51 -5.45 -3.62
C PRO A 219 -1.19 -5.08 -4.32
N LEU A 220 -1.08 -5.29 -5.63
CA LEU A 220 0.09 -4.85 -6.41
C LEU A 220 0.31 -3.33 -6.31
N ILE A 221 -0.77 -2.53 -6.27
CA ILE A 221 -0.67 -1.07 -6.13
C ILE A 221 -0.19 -0.70 -4.73
N ILE A 222 -0.62 -1.43 -3.69
CA ILE A 222 -0.11 -1.26 -2.31
C ILE A 222 1.39 -1.53 -2.27
N MET A 223 1.84 -2.64 -2.89
CA MET A 223 3.26 -2.98 -3.00
C MET A 223 4.06 -1.92 -3.75
N ALA A 224 3.51 -1.39 -4.85
CA ALA A 224 4.13 -0.34 -5.63
C ALA A 224 4.30 0.96 -4.81
N ALA A 225 3.30 1.35 -4.03
CA ALA A 225 3.36 2.52 -3.14
C ALA A 225 4.32 2.31 -1.94
N ALA A 226 4.53 1.07 -1.51
CA ALA A 226 5.45 0.73 -0.42
C ALA A 226 6.92 0.62 -0.88
N THR A 227 7.17 0.42 -2.18
CA THR A 227 8.52 0.25 -2.70
C THR A 227 9.19 1.62 -2.86
N PRO A 228 10.43 1.82 -2.37
CA PRO A 228 11.12 3.08 -2.57
C PRO A 228 11.56 3.20 -4.04
N ILE A 229 10.92 4.11 -4.76
CA ILE A 229 11.19 4.42 -6.16
C ILE A 229 12.01 5.70 -6.28
N PRO A 230 12.75 5.89 -7.40
CA PRO A 230 13.34 7.18 -7.73
C PRO A 230 12.29 8.29 -7.71
N VAL A 231 12.66 9.48 -7.23
CA VAL A 231 11.77 10.63 -7.07
C VAL A 231 11.11 11.05 -8.39
N ASP A 232 11.76 10.77 -9.52
CA ASP A 232 11.29 11.15 -10.86
C ASP A 232 10.28 10.16 -11.45
N LEU A 233 10.01 9.03 -10.79
CA LEU A 233 9.06 8.01 -11.25
C LEU A 233 7.79 8.06 -10.40
N SER A 234 6.62 8.18 -11.03
CA SER A 234 5.35 8.09 -10.31
C SER A 234 5.07 6.65 -9.86
N GLU A 235 4.49 6.49 -8.66
CA GLU A 235 4.03 5.20 -8.12
C GLU A 235 3.04 4.51 -9.06
N TRP A 236 2.25 5.27 -9.83
CA TRP A 236 1.32 4.71 -10.82
C TRP A 236 2.03 4.04 -11.99
N LEU A 237 3.10 4.66 -12.47
CA LEU A 237 3.91 4.10 -13.55
C LEU A 237 4.64 2.86 -13.05
N PHE A 238 5.11 2.89 -11.79
CA PHE A 238 5.71 1.74 -11.15
C PHE A 238 4.71 0.58 -11.03
N ALA A 239 3.52 0.82 -10.48
CA ALA A 239 2.43 -0.16 -10.44
C ALA A 239 2.11 -0.70 -11.85
N GLY A 240 2.13 0.15 -12.87
CA GLY A 240 1.96 -0.28 -14.25
C GLY A 240 3.08 -1.19 -14.77
N LEU A 241 4.32 -1.00 -14.32
CA LEU A 241 5.48 -1.83 -14.71
C LEU A 241 5.44 -3.21 -14.05
N TYR A 242 5.10 -3.30 -12.76
CA TYR A 242 4.78 -4.59 -12.11
C TYR A 242 3.58 -5.23 -12.76
N GLY A 243 2.61 -4.39 -13.12
CA GLY A 243 1.41 -4.82 -13.75
C GLY A 243 1.69 -5.42 -15.13
N GLY A 244 2.56 -4.80 -15.91
CA GLY A 244 2.57 -4.98 -17.37
C GLY A 244 1.43 -4.25 -18.09
N GLU A 245 0.59 -3.51 -17.36
CA GLU A 245 -0.38 -2.56 -17.91
C GLU A 245 -0.64 -1.44 -16.90
N GLY A 246 -0.90 -0.22 -17.38
CA GLY A 246 -1.12 0.94 -16.54
C GLY A 246 -2.39 0.87 -15.70
N VAL A 247 -2.29 1.38 -14.47
CA VAL A 247 -3.42 1.50 -13.54
C VAL A 247 -4.52 2.37 -14.15
N LYS A 248 -5.76 1.91 -14.09
CA LYS A 248 -6.93 2.70 -14.49
C LYS A 248 -7.29 3.65 -13.36
N LEU A 249 -7.23 4.95 -13.63
CA LEU A 249 -7.50 6.01 -12.68
C LEU A 249 -8.85 6.67 -12.95
N ALA A 250 -9.50 7.08 -11.87
CA ALA A 250 -10.74 7.84 -11.82
C ALA A 250 -10.46 9.22 -11.24
N GLN A 251 -11.11 10.26 -11.79
CA GLN A 251 -11.14 11.57 -11.15
C GLN A 251 -12.02 11.49 -9.90
N CYS A 252 -11.54 12.01 -8.77
CA CYS A 252 -12.34 12.20 -7.55
C CYS A 252 -13.60 13.02 -7.84
N LYS A 253 -14.66 12.83 -7.05
CA LYS A 253 -15.94 13.53 -7.25
C LYS A 253 -15.86 15.01 -6.89
N THR A 254 -15.12 15.32 -5.84
CA THR A 254 -15.09 16.63 -5.19
C THR A 254 -13.70 17.27 -5.18
N LEU A 255 -12.67 16.50 -5.50
CA LEU A 255 -11.27 16.93 -5.50
C LEU A 255 -10.66 16.87 -6.89
N ASP A 256 -9.67 17.73 -7.15
CA ASP A 256 -8.83 17.59 -8.33
C ASP A 256 -7.70 16.56 -8.10
N LEU A 257 -8.07 15.34 -7.74
CA LEU A 257 -7.17 14.20 -7.51
C LEU A 257 -7.64 12.97 -8.30
N GLN A 258 -6.69 12.07 -8.59
CA GLN A 258 -6.98 10.81 -9.26
C GLN A 258 -6.71 9.61 -8.35
N VAL A 259 -7.62 8.64 -8.35
CA VAL A 259 -7.59 7.42 -7.52
C VAL A 259 -7.73 6.18 -8.39
N PRO A 260 -7.31 4.97 -7.96
CA PRO A 260 -7.56 3.75 -8.70
C PRO A 260 -9.07 3.52 -8.90
N ALA A 261 -9.50 3.32 -10.14
CA ALA A 261 -10.90 3.23 -10.50
C ALA A 261 -11.62 2.02 -9.87
N ASP A 262 -10.87 0.97 -9.57
CA ASP A 262 -11.38 -0.28 -9.01
C ASP A 262 -11.26 -0.36 -7.47
N SER A 263 -10.93 0.75 -6.80
CA SER A 263 -10.93 0.83 -5.33
C SER A 263 -12.30 0.44 -4.76
N GLU A 264 -12.33 -0.29 -3.65
CA GLU A 264 -13.59 -0.63 -2.98
C GLU A 264 -14.23 0.61 -2.33
N PHE A 265 -13.42 1.48 -1.71
CA PHE A 265 -13.84 2.77 -1.16
C PHE A 265 -12.85 3.88 -1.51
N VAL A 266 -13.34 5.12 -1.61
CA VAL A 266 -12.53 6.33 -1.76
C VAL A 266 -13.07 7.40 -0.81
N LEU A 267 -12.22 7.87 0.10
CA LEU A 267 -12.51 9.00 0.98
C LEU A 267 -11.88 10.27 0.40
N GLU A 268 -12.64 11.35 0.34
CA GLU A 268 -12.20 12.65 -0.18
C GLU A 268 -12.34 13.71 0.92
N GLY A 269 -11.25 14.46 1.14
CA GLY A 269 -11.17 15.44 2.21
C GLY A 269 -10.12 16.51 1.99
N THR A 270 -9.93 17.33 3.03
CA THR A 270 -8.90 18.36 3.08
C THR A 270 -8.20 18.40 4.43
N ILE A 271 -6.95 18.89 4.42
CA ILE A 271 -6.20 19.22 5.64
C ILE A 271 -6.02 20.75 5.68
N THR A 272 -6.40 21.35 6.79
CA THR A 272 -6.07 22.75 7.09
C THR A 272 -4.68 22.81 7.72
N PRO A 273 -3.69 23.50 7.14
CA PRO A 273 -2.38 23.62 7.75
C PRO A 273 -2.44 24.16 9.19
N GLY A 274 -1.72 23.50 10.10
CA GLY A 274 -1.71 23.82 11.53
C GLY A 274 -2.84 23.19 12.36
N GLU A 275 -3.86 22.61 11.72
CA GLU A 275 -4.91 21.87 12.43
C GLU A 275 -4.42 20.45 12.74
N ILE A 276 -4.21 20.17 14.02
CA ILE A 276 -3.62 18.92 14.54
C ILE A 276 -4.46 18.36 15.70
N LEU A 277 -4.41 17.05 15.90
CA LEU A 277 -4.92 16.35 17.08
C LEU A 277 -3.93 15.28 17.55
N PRO A 278 -4.02 14.86 18.82
CA PRO A 278 -3.25 13.72 19.32
C PRO A 278 -3.57 12.44 18.55
N ASP A 279 -2.52 11.75 18.09
CA ASP A 279 -2.58 10.46 17.41
C ASP A 279 -1.79 9.41 18.21
N GLY A 280 -2.36 8.23 18.38
CA GLY A 280 -1.79 7.15 19.19
C GLY A 280 -2.15 7.18 20.67
N PRO A 281 -1.60 6.26 21.48
CA PRO A 281 -0.56 5.29 21.08
C PRO A 281 -1.12 4.17 20.19
N PHE A 282 -0.22 3.51 19.45
CA PHE A 282 -0.51 2.30 18.68
C PHE A 282 0.66 1.34 18.69
N GLY A 283 0.38 0.04 18.61
CA GLY A 283 1.38 -0.99 18.35
C GLY A 283 2.06 -0.78 16.98
N ASP A 284 3.38 -0.86 16.96
CA ASP A 284 4.18 -0.71 15.75
C ASP A 284 4.84 -2.02 15.30
N HIS A 285 5.52 -1.98 14.14
CA HIS A 285 6.24 -3.12 13.58
C HIS A 285 7.42 -3.60 14.45
N MET A 286 7.86 -2.81 15.44
CA MET A 286 8.87 -3.24 16.41
C MET A 286 8.28 -4.15 17.50
N GLY A 287 6.95 -4.21 17.62
CA GLY A 287 6.25 -4.93 18.66
C GLY A 287 6.09 -4.15 19.96
N TYR A 288 6.22 -2.83 19.91
CA TYR A 288 6.03 -1.92 21.05
C TYR A 288 4.95 -0.89 20.73
N TYR A 289 4.44 -0.22 21.76
CA TYR A 289 3.59 0.95 21.55
C TYR A 289 4.45 2.16 21.24
N GLY A 290 4.11 2.87 20.16
CA GLY A 290 4.64 4.20 19.89
C GLY A 290 4.10 5.25 20.87
N ASN A 291 4.66 6.44 20.80
CA ASN A 291 4.20 7.58 21.58
C ASN A 291 2.89 8.17 21.02
N VAL A 292 2.25 9.03 21.80
CA VAL A 292 1.22 9.94 21.32
C VAL A 292 1.92 11.11 20.63
N GLU A 293 1.52 11.44 19.40
CA GLU A 293 2.10 12.52 18.61
C GLU A 293 1.03 13.41 18.00
N ASP A 294 1.30 14.71 17.92
CA ASP A 294 0.42 15.65 17.22
C ASP A 294 0.49 15.39 15.71
N SER A 295 -0.65 15.01 15.13
CA SER A 295 -0.75 14.65 13.72
C SER A 295 -1.76 15.54 12.98
N PRO A 296 -1.54 15.85 11.69
CA PRO A 296 -2.48 16.65 10.90
C PRO A 296 -3.88 16.04 10.87
N LEU A 297 -4.89 16.88 11.02
CA LEU A 297 -6.29 16.49 10.97
C LEU A 297 -6.83 16.54 9.53
N VAL A 298 -7.33 15.40 9.05
CA VAL A 298 -8.07 15.29 7.80
C VAL A 298 -9.56 15.46 8.10
N ARG A 299 -10.22 16.33 7.34
CA ARG A 299 -11.69 16.48 7.33
C ARG A 299 -12.25 15.93 6.04
N PHE A 300 -12.98 14.85 6.12
CA PHE A 300 -13.64 14.21 4.98
C PHE A 300 -15.02 14.80 4.76
N HIS A 301 -15.39 14.96 3.48
CA HIS A 301 -16.70 15.48 3.08
C HIS A 301 -17.39 14.62 2.03
N CYS A 302 -16.68 13.64 1.44
CA CYS A 302 -17.25 12.68 0.52
C CYS A 302 -16.63 11.28 0.71
N LEU A 303 -17.46 10.25 0.66
CA LEU A 303 -17.09 8.85 0.54
C LEU A 303 -17.76 8.31 -0.72
N THR A 304 -17.00 7.67 -1.59
CA THR A 304 -17.53 6.88 -2.69
C THR A 304 -17.13 5.42 -2.53
N HIS A 305 -17.97 4.49 -2.99
CA HIS A 305 -17.64 3.08 -2.95
C HIS A 305 -18.31 2.27 -4.06
N ARG A 306 -17.79 1.06 -4.28
CA ARG A 306 -18.41 0.05 -5.15
C ARG A 306 -19.70 -0.48 -4.54
N GLN A 307 -20.57 -1.05 -5.36
CA GLN A 307 -21.65 -1.91 -4.85
C GLN A 307 -21.05 -3.15 -4.16
N ASN A 308 -21.62 -3.50 -3.00
CA ASN A 308 -21.16 -4.60 -2.14
C ASN A 308 -19.64 -4.52 -1.88
N PRO A 309 -19.16 -3.43 -1.25
CA PRO A 309 -17.74 -3.19 -1.16
C PRO A 309 -17.07 -4.11 -0.12
N ILE A 310 -15.80 -4.43 -0.32
CA ILE A 310 -14.98 -5.23 0.60
C ILE A 310 -13.96 -4.34 1.30
N TYR A 311 -13.95 -4.32 2.64
CA TYR A 311 -12.98 -3.55 3.39
C TYR A 311 -11.68 -4.34 3.59
N LEU A 312 -10.62 -3.98 2.85
CA LEU A 312 -9.29 -4.55 3.04
C LEU A 312 -8.55 -3.83 4.17
N THR A 313 -8.03 -4.59 5.13
CA THR A 313 -7.24 -4.08 6.24
C THR A 313 -6.05 -4.98 6.54
N THR A 314 -5.14 -4.48 7.38
CA THR A 314 -4.10 -5.24 8.07
C THR A 314 -3.79 -4.58 9.41
N PHE A 315 -2.79 -5.07 10.13
CA PHE A 315 -2.28 -4.46 11.35
C PHE A 315 -0.80 -4.76 11.52
N SER A 316 -0.07 -3.79 12.07
CA SER A 316 1.34 -3.95 12.40
C SER A 316 1.53 -4.58 13.77
N GLY A 317 2.74 -5.00 14.08
CA GLY A 317 3.09 -5.57 15.37
C GLY A 317 4.44 -6.28 15.33
N ARG A 318 4.73 -7.01 16.41
CA ARG A 318 5.90 -7.90 16.42
C ARG A 318 5.80 -8.89 15.26
N PRO A 319 6.83 -8.99 14.39
CA PRO A 319 6.85 -9.95 13.30
C PRO A 319 6.68 -11.40 13.80
N PRO A 320 6.04 -12.27 13.01
CA PRO A 320 5.60 -12.05 11.63
C PRO A 320 4.30 -11.24 11.53
N LYS A 321 4.23 -10.39 10.49
CA LYS A 321 3.05 -9.58 10.06
C LYS A 321 3.05 -9.42 8.54
N GLU A 322 1.96 -8.94 7.94
CA GLU A 322 1.85 -8.83 6.48
C GLU A 322 2.93 -7.91 5.90
N GLU A 323 3.24 -6.80 6.57
CA GLU A 323 4.29 -5.88 6.15
C GLU A 323 5.68 -6.53 6.16
N ALA A 324 5.94 -7.47 7.07
CA ALA A 324 7.19 -8.20 7.12
C ALA A 324 7.32 -9.17 5.93
N MET A 325 6.22 -9.84 5.56
CA MET A 325 6.17 -10.70 4.37
C MET A 325 6.36 -9.88 3.09
N MET A 326 5.71 -8.71 3.02
CA MET A 326 5.88 -7.75 1.92
C MET A 326 7.34 -7.32 1.80
N ALA A 327 7.99 -6.97 2.91
CA ALA A 327 9.40 -6.61 2.93
C ALA A 327 10.31 -7.76 2.47
N ILE A 328 10.09 -8.99 2.96
CA ILE A 328 10.86 -10.16 2.52
C ILE A 328 10.79 -10.34 1.00
N ALA A 329 9.60 -10.21 0.41
CA ALA A 329 9.43 -10.30 -1.03
C ALA A 329 10.14 -9.15 -1.75
N LEU A 330 9.84 -7.89 -1.39
CA LEU A 330 10.39 -6.71 -2.05
C LEU A 330 11.91 -6.59 -1.95
N ASN A 331 12.52 -7.12 -0.88
CA ASN A 331 13.96 -7.07 -0.72
C ASN A 331 14.74 -7.79 -1.83
N ARG A 332 14.11 -8.74 -2.55
CA ARG A 332 14.68 -9.40 -3.73
C ARG A 332 14.97 -8.42 -4.88
N ILE A 333 14.29 -7.27 -4.93
CA ILE A 333 14.54 -6.23 -5.94
C ILE A 333 15.96 -5.65 -5.79
N TYR A 334 16.50 -5.60 -4.57
CA TYR A 334 17.81 -5.01 -4.30
C TYR A 334 18.98 -5.92 -4.63
N THR A 335 18.81 -7.23 -4.52
CA THR A 335 19.87 -8.20 -4.81
C THR A 335 20.60 -7.93 -6.15
N PRO A 336 19.92 -7.77 -7.30
CA PRO A 336 20.60 -7.45 -8.56
C PRO A 336 21.23 -6.05 -8.58
N ILE A 337 20.69 -5.08 -7.84
CA ILE A 337 21.24 -3.72 -7.75
C ILE A 337 22.55 -3.74 -6.96
N LEU A 338 22.59 -4.44 -5.84
CA LEU A 338 23.79 -4.64 -5.02
C LEU A 338 24.88 -5.39 -5.80
N ARG A 339 24.52 -6.43 -6.54
CA ARG A 339 25.45 -7.19 -7.40
C ARG A 339 26.12 -6.34 -8.49
N GLN A 340 25.50 -5.24 -8.93
CA GLN A 340 26.14 -4.33 -9.88
C GLN A 340 27.26 -3.51 -9.26
N GLN A 341 27.18 -3.26 -7.95
CA GLN A 341 28.20 -2.52 -7.21
C GLN A 341 29.28 -3.46 -6.67
N VAL A 342 28.88 -4.64 -6.20
CA VAL A 342 29.77 -5.67 -5.63
C VAL A 342 29.42 -7.02 -6.26
N SER A 343 30.21 -7.43 -7.25
CA SER A 343 29.94 -8.62 -8.08
C SER A 343 29.96 -9.94 -7.31
N GLU A 344 30.68 -9.97 -6.19
CA GLU A 344 30.90 -11.12 -5.33
C GLU A 344 29.64 -11.49 -4.54
N ILE A 345 28.65 -10.60 -4.45
CA ILE A 345 27.39 -10.88 -3.72
C ILE A 345 26.59 -11.98 -4.44
N THR A 346 26.45 -13.13 -3.79
CA THR A 346 25.63 -14.25 -4.28
C THR A 346 24.21 -14.20 -3.74
N ASP A 347 23.98 -13.67 -2.54
CA ASP A 347 22.63 -13.45 -2.00
C ASP A 347 22.58 -12.30 -0.98
N PHE A 348 21.39 -11.74 -0.80
CA PHE A 348 21.09 -10.67 0.14
C PHE A 348 19.72 -10.92 0.79
N PHE A 349 19.68 -10.91 2.12
CA PHE A 349 18.47 -11.16 2.88
C PHE A 349 18.40 -10.27 4.13
N LEU A 350 17.22 -9.70 4.38
CA LEU A 350 16.92 -8.95 5.61
C LEU A 350 15.87 -9.75 6.42
N PRO A 351 16.27 -10.39 7.53
CA PRO A 351 15.35 -11.19 8.35
C PRO A 351 14.28 -10.33 9.02
N MET A 352 13.04 -10.84 9.04
CA MET A 352 11.91 -10.14 9.68
C MET A 352 12.07 -10.04 11.20
N GLU A 353 12.81 -10.96 11.82
CA GLU A 353 13.15 -10.95 13.24
C GLU A 353 14.02 -9.73 13.60
N ALA A 354 14.77 -9.21 12.62
CA ALA A 354 15.50 -7.95 12.70
C ALA A 354 14.72 -6.79 12.07
N LEU A 355 13.40 -6.87 12.09
CA LEU A 355 12.46 -5.88 11.55
C LEU A 355 12.65 -5.60 10.05
N SER A 356 13.24 -6.53 9.31
CA SER A 356 13.49 -6.42 7.87
C SER A 356 14.45 -5.29 7.46
N TYR A 357 15.14 -4.62 8.40
CA TYR A 357 16.15 -3.60 8.07
C TYR A 357 17.27 -3.42 9.12
N LYS A 358 17.16 -3.97 10.33
CA LYS A 358 18.20 -3.79 11.38
C LYS A 358 19.38 -4.74 11.27
N ALA A 359 19.24 -5.83 10.52
CA ALA A 359 20.33 -6.76 10.21
C ALA A 359 20.25 -7.17 8.74
N ALA A 360 21.40 -7.34 8.12
CA ALA A 360 21.52 -7.86 6.77
C ALA A 360 22.40 -9.10 6.76
N ILE A 361 21.97 -10.13 6.03
CA ILE A 361 22.73 -11.34 5.77
C ILE A 361 23.15 -11.29 4.30
N ILE A 362 24.45 -11.28 4.06
CA ILE A 362 25.04 -11.21 2.71
C ILE A 362 25.86 -12.47 2.50
N SER A 363 25.54 -13.20 1.44
CA SER A 363 26.37 -14.30 0.97
C SER A 363 27.28 -13.77 -0.14
N ILE A 364 28.56 -14.14 -0.10
CA ILE A 364 29.56 -13.72 -1.08
C ILE A 364 30.35 -14.91 -1.60
N ASP A 365 30.78 -14.83 -2.86
CA ASP A 365 31.85 -15.64 -3.41
C ASP A 365 33.19 -14.93 -3.17
N LYS A 366 33.90 -15.34 -2.11
CA LYS A 366 35.06 -14.62 -1.61
C LYS A 366 36.28 -14.81 -2.51
N ALA A 367 36.74 -13.73 -3.13
CA ALA A 367 37.90 -13.76 -4.04
C ALA A 367 39.27 -13.62 -3.34
N TYR A 368 39.36 -12.97 -2.18
CA TYR A 368 40.63 -12.72 -1.48
C TYR A 368 40.44 -12.51 0.04
N PRO A 369 41.47 -12.68 0.89
CA PRO A 369 41.41 -12.38 2.34
C PRO A 369 41.21 -10.90 2.65
N GLY A 370 40.55 -10.60 3.77
CA GLY A 370 39.90 -9.30 4.00
C GLY A 370 38.47 -9.32 3.50
#